data_AF-A0A7J3J5J8-F1
#
_entry.id   AF-A0A7J3J5J8-F1
#
_cell.length_a   1.000
_cell.length_b   1.000
_cell.length_c   1.000
_cell.angle_alpha   90.00
_cell.angle_beta   90.00
_cell.angle_gamma   90.00
#
_symmetry.space_group_name_H-M   'P 1'
#
loop_
_entity.id
_entity.type
_entity.pdbx_description
1 polymer ?
#
loop_
_entity_poly.entity_id
_entity_poly.type
_entity_poly.pdbx_seq_one_letter_code
_entity_poly.pdbx_strand_id
1 'polypeptide(L)' 'MVLYKYRITWQKSETGDVKFTTVVMKDFVNLDEVERVLDIYRMLSEHPSYKKLKILKIEEIE' A
#
# COMPACT_ATOMS: atom_id res chain seq x y z
N MET A 1 1.86 -14.74 15.35
CA MET A 1 1.81 -14.25 13.96
C MET A 1 0.98 -12.99 13.99
N VAL A 2 1.61 -11.83 13.85
CA VAL A 2 0.91 -10.55 13.84
C VAL A 2 0.52 -10.24 12.39
N LEU A 3 -0.72 -9.83 12.20
CA LEU A 3 -1.20 -9.33 10.90
C LEU A 3 -1.35 -7.83 11.02
N TYR A 4 -0.80 -7.12 10.05
CA TYR A 4 -0.98 -5.68 9.93
C TYR A 4 -1.91 -5.41 8.76
N LYS A 5 -2.89 -4.53 8.98
CA LYS A 5 -3.76 -4.05 7.91
C LYS A 5 -3.35 -2.63 7.57
N TYR A 6 -3.25 -2.35 6.28
CA TYR A 6 -2.97 -1.01 5.78
C TYR A 6 -4.09 -0.57 4.85
N ARG A 7 -4.56 0.66 5.03
CA ARG A 7 -5.38 1.35 4.03
C ARG A 7 -4.46 2.16 3.13
N ILE A 8 -4.60 1.93 1.83
CA ILE A 8 -3.85 2.66 0.80
C ILE A 8 -4.83 3.48 -0.02
N THR A 9 -4.59 4.78 -0.04
CA THR A 9 -5.34 5.75 -0.83
C THR A 9 -4.64 5.93 -2.18
N TRP A 10 -5.40 5.73 -3.25
CA TRP A 10 -4.95 5.79 -4.63
C TRP A 10 -5.63 6.93 -5.35
N GLN A 11 -4.93 7.52 -6.31
CA GLN A 11 -5.51 8.37 -7.34
C GLN A 11 -5.28 7.73 -8.71
N LYS A 12 -6.35 7.54 -9.49
CA LYS A 12 -6.21 7.15 -10.89
C LYS A 12 -5.56 8.28 -11.68
N SER A 13 -4.44 8.01 -12.34
CA SER A 13 -3.74 9.03 -13.13
C SER A 13 -4.54 9.50 -14.34
N GLU A 14 -5.41 8.65 -14.91
CA GLU A 14 -6.20 8.95 -16.11
C GLU A 14 -7.47 9.77 -15.81
N THR A 15 -8.11 9.55 -14.66
CA THR A 15 -9.42 10.15 -14.33
C THR A 15 -9.39 11.07 -13.13
N GLY A 16 -8.32 11.05 -12.33
CA GLY A 16 -8.23 11.77 -11.06
C GLY A 16 -9.04 11.15 -9.93
N ASP A 17 -9.80 10.08 -10.18
CA ASP A 17 -10.64 9.42 -9.18
C ASP A 17 -9.82 8.91 -8.00
N VAL A 18 -10.28 9.20 -6.80
CA VAL A 18 -9.68 8.68 -5.57
C VAL A 18 -10.36 7.36 -5.18
N LYS A 19 -9.54 6.34 -4.90
CA LYS A 19 -10.01 5.04 -4.42
C LYS A 19 -9.20 4.59 -3.21
N PHE A 20 -9.76 3.68 -2.43
CA PHE A 20 -9.10 3.09 -1.27
C PHE A 20 -9.04 1.58 -1.45
N THR A 21 -7.91 0.98 -1.06
CA THR A 21 -7.73 -0.47 -1.01
C THR A 21 -7.12 -0.85 0.33
N THR A 22 -7.62 -1.91 0.94
CA THR A 22 -7.04 -2.48 2.17
C THR A 22 -6.11 -3.64 1.81
N VAL A 23 -4.89 -3.62 2.33
CA VAL A 23 -3.91 -4.68 2.16
C VAL A 23 -3.61 -5.28 3.54
N VAL A 24 -3.64 -6.61 3.62
CA VAL A 24 -3.25 -7.33 4.83
C VAL A 24 -1.90 -7.96 4.58
N MET A 25 -0.94 -7.70 5.45
CA MET A 25 0.39 -8.28 5.36
C MET A 25 0.70 -9.14 6.58
N LYS A 26 1.34 -10.26 6.30
CA LYS A 26 1.88 -11.16 7.32
C LYS A 26 3.32 -10.73 7.62
N ASP A 27 3.63 -10.62 8.92
CA ASP A 27 4.95 -10.31 9.49
C ASP A 27 6.13 -10.37 8.50
N PHE A 28 6.67 -9.21 8.17
CA PHE A 28 8.10 -9.09 7.92
C PHE A 28 8.76 -8.96 9.30
N VAL A 29 9.02 -10.10 9.95
CA VAL A 29 9.75 -10.14 11.23
C VAL A 29 11.07 -9.41 10.99
N ASN A 30 11.26 -8.25 11.63
CA ASN A 30 12.46 -7.37 11.58
C ASN A 30 12.49 -6.18 10.61
N LEU A 31 11.39 -5.80 9.94
CA LEU A 31 11.38 -4.50 9.21
C LEU A 31 10.84 -3.38 10.10
N ASP A 32 11.60 -2.30 10.19
CA ASP A 32 11.14 -1.03 10.77
C ASP A 32 9.94 -0.49 9.99
N GLU A 33 9.10 0.33 10.63
CA GLU A 33 7.85 0.84 10.04
C GLU A 33 8.06 1.49 8.67
N VAL A 34 9.16 2.24 8.51
CA VAL A 34 9.55 2.89 7.26
C VAL A 34 9.87 1.88 6.16
N GLU A 35 10.60 0.81 6.49
CA GLU A 35 10.97 -0.23 5.52
C GLU A 35 9.74 -1.00 5.05
N ARG A 36 8.77 -1.26 5.95
CA ARG A 36 7.50 -1.90 5.57
C ARG A 36 6.72 -1.06 4.57
N VAL A 37 6.60 0.24 4.80
CA VAL A 37 5.87 1.15 3.90
C VAL A 37 6.54 1.24 2.53
N LEU A 38 7.87 1.29 2.49
CA LEU A 38 8.64 1.29 1.24
C LEU A 38 8.46 -0.01 0.46
N ASP A 39 8.42 -1.16 1.15
CA ASP A 39 8.24 -2.45 0.48
C ASP A 39 6.81 -2.62 -0.05
N ILE A 40 5.80 -2.17 0.71
CA ILE A 40 4.40 -2.05 0.23
C ILE A 40 4.36 -1.20 -1.05
N TYR A 41 4.99 -0.02 -1.00
CA TYR A 41 5.02 0.89 -2.14
C TYR A 41 5.65 0.22 -3.36
N ARG A 42 6.80 -0.44 -3.18
CA ARG A 42 7.51 -1.15 -4.24
C ARG A 42 6.65 -2.27 -4.83
N MET A 43 6.17 -3.19 -4.00
CA MET A 43 5.33 -4.32 -4.42
C MET A 43 4.12 -3.86 -5.25
N LEU A 44 3.48 -2.77 -4.85
CA LEU A 44 2.31 -2.28 -5.55
C LEU A 44 2.67 -1.50 -6.81
N SER A 45 3.74 -0.72 -6.80
CA SER A 45 4.18 0.06 -7.97
C SER A 45 4.55 -0.83 -9.16
N GLU A 46 5.06 -2.04 -8.90
CA GLU A 46 5.44 -3.01 -9.93
C GLU A 46 4.25 -3.85 -10.42
N HIS A 47 3.17 -3.93 -9.63
CA HIS A 47 2.02 -4.76 -9.97
C HIS A 47 1.21 -4.15 -11.13
N PRO A 48 0.91 -4.90 -12.20
CA PRO A 48 0.28 -4.38 -13.42
C PRO A 48 -1.03 -3.63 -13.18
N SER A 49 -1.84 -4.09 -12.22
CA SER A 49 -3.12 -3.47 -11.86
C SER A 49 -3.01 -2.08 -11.22
N TYR A 50 -1.86 -1.76 -10.60
CA TYR A 50 -1.64 -0.52 -9.85
C TYR A 50 -0.67 0.44 -10.55
N LYS A 51 -0.04 0.02 -11.66
CA LYS A 51 0.90 0.84 -12.45
C LYS A 51 0.33 2.20 -12.93
N LYS A 52 -0.99 2.31 -13.07
CA LYS A 52 -1.71 3.55 -13.43
C LYS A 52 -2.28 4.32 -12.23
N LEU A 53 -1.95 3.91 -11.02
CA LEU A 53 -2.45 4.48 -9.77
C LEU A 53 -1.29 5.17 -9.04
N LYS A 54 -1.52 6.40 -8.62
CA LYS A 54 -0.60 7.14 -7.74
C LYS A 54 -1.01 6.90 -6.29
N ILE A 55 -0.08 6.44 -5.46
CA ILE A 55 -0.31 6.36 -4.01
C ILE A 55 -0.33 7.78 -3.45
N LEU A 56 -1.39 8.10 -2.70
CA LEU A 56 -1.53 9.37 -1.99
C LEU A 56 -1.18 9.23 -0.51
N LYS A 57 -1.59 8.11 0.11
CA LYS A 57 -1.45 7.90 1.55
C LYS A 57 -1.46 6.40 1.87
N ILE A 58 -0.63 6.00 2.82
CA ILE A 58 -0.62 4.65 3.41
C ILE A 58 -0.81 4.86 4.91
N GLU A 59 -1.77 4.14 5.50
CA GLU A 59 -2.11 4.25 6.92
C GLU A 59 -2.31 2.85 7.49
N GLU A 60 -1.69 2.57 8.63
CA GLU A 60 -1.99 1.37 9.41
C GLU A 60 -3.40 1.48 10.01
N ILE A 61 -4.16 0.40 9.95
CA ILE A 61 -5.49 0.28 10.54
C ILE A 61 -5.56 -1.03 11.36
N GLU A 62 -6.42 -1.07 12.37
CA GLU A 62 -6.65 -2.27 13.21
C GLU A 62 -7.16 -3.50 12.42
#